data_AF-G5QAZ4-F1
#
_entry.id   AF-G5QAZ4-F1
#
_cell.length_a   1.000
_cell.length_b   1.000
_cell.length_c   1.000
_cell.angle_alpha   90.00
_cell.angle_beta   90.00
_cell.angle_gamma   90.00
#
_symmetry.space_group_name_H-M   'P 1'
#
loop_
_entity.id
_entity.type
_entity.pdbx_description
1 polymer ?
#
loop_
_entity_poly.entity_id
_entity_poly.type
_entity_poly.pdbx_seq_one_letter_code
_entity_poly.pdbx_strand_id
1 'polypeptide(L)'
;MPADGELKTEDSDDEIVDFEDMDQPTRRKLMRRLRETPFKRRQSGSPYEPGSELDVAWRSAVEKSEARSAAEKARRAALAPAVASLLADAALCSVEISEIQAVSLLMGSRLEIGGKVYRASAGGQLITRQLPDESRTVNKLWDRLRDNHGIDATRLRFDPVGEYQKMLAGAESRHPKE
;
A
#
# COMPACT_ATOMS: atom_id res chain seq x y z
N MET A 1 -45.46 -16.35 -34.18
CA MET A 1 -45.89 -15.57 -33.01
C MET A 1 -46.78 -16.45 -32.16
N PRO A 2 -46.59 -16.56 -30.83
CA PRO A 2 -45.52 -16.03 -29.96
C PRO A 2 -44.86 -17.20 -29.14
N ALA A 3 -43.94 -17.07 -28.18
CA ALA A 3 -43.23 -15.96 -27.55
C ALA A 3 -41.89 -16.48 -26.98
N ASP A 4 -41.00 -15.53 -26.79
CA ASP A 4 -39.61 -15.65 -26.35
C ASP A 4 -39.46 -16.28 -24.96
N GLY A 5 -38.50 -17.21 -24.85
CA GLY A 5 -38.02 -17.71 -23.56
C GLY A 5 -36.89 -16.80 -23.07
N GLU A 6 -37.24 -15.73 -22.35
CA GLU A 6 -36.31 -14.88 -21.63
C GLU A 6 -35.41 -15.72 -20.69
N LEU A 7 -34.13 -15.78 -21.02
CA LEU A 7 -33.07 -16.13 -20.08
C LEU A 7 -32.99 -15.03 -19.03
N LYS A 8 -33.71 -15.20 -17.92
CA LYS A 8 -33.51 -14.40 -16.71
C LYS A 8 -32.16 -14.79 -16.08
N THR A 9 -31.11 -14.04 -16.41
CA THR A 9 -29.94 -13.93 -15.56
C THR A 9 -30.35 -13.07 -14.37
N GLU A 10 -30.77 -13.73 -13.29
CA GLU A 10 -30.90 -13.07 -11.99
C GLU A 10 -29.50 -12.74 -11.50
N ASP A 11 -29.05 -11.51 -11.78
CA ASP A 11 -28.04 -10.80 -10.99
C ASP A 11 -28.61 -10.68 -9.57
N SER A 12 -28.35 -11.70 -8.75
CA SER A 12 -28.53 -11.62 -7.31
C SER A 12 -27.34 -10.84 -6.77
N ASP A 13 -27.50 -9.52 -6.69
CA ASP A 13 -26.62 -8.67 -5.89
C ASP A 13 -26.39 -9.33 -4.52
N ASP A 14 -25.13 -9.64 -4.21
CA ASP A 14 -24.70 -10.13 -2.91
C ASP A 14 -24.84 -8.97 -1.89
N GLU A 15 -26.07 -8.70 -1.44
CA GLU A 15 -26.35 -7.79 -0.35
C GLU A 15 -25.75 -8.40 0.93
N ILE A 16 -24.64 -7.81 1.40
CA ILE A 16 -23.99 -8.21 2.63
C ILE A 16 -24.94 -7.85 3.78
N VAL A 17 -25.70 -8.85 4.24
CA VAL A 17 -26.64 -8.68 5.34
C VAL A 17 -25.86 -8.43 6.63
N ASP A 18 -26.02 -7.23 7.19
CA ASP A 18 -25.52 -6.91 8.53
C ASP A 18 -26.37 -7.63 9.58
N PHE A 19 -25.74 -8.50 10.37
CA PHE A 19 -26.42 -9.30 11.39
C PHE A 19 -26.65 -8.55 12.70
N GLU A 20 -25.95 -7.43 12.94
CA GLU A 20 -26.06 -6.64 14.17
C GLU A 20 -27.28 -5.72 14.11
N ASP A 21 -27.57 -5.15 12.94
CA ASP A 21 -28.73 -4.27 12.70
C ASP A 21 -30.02 -5.02 12.31
N MET A 22 -29.97 -6.35 12.21
CA MET A 22 -31.11 -7.16 11.77
C MET A 22 -32.13 -7.40 12.89
N ASP A 23 -33.40 -7.07 12.61
CA ASP A 23 -34.52 -7.38 13.50
C ASP A 23 -34.57 -8.87 13.88
N GLN A 24 -34.79 -9.13 15.18
CA GLN A 24 -34.81 -10.47 15.75
C GLN A 24 -35.78 -11.47 15.08
N PRO A 25 -37.01 -11.12 14.67
CA PRO A 25 -37.87 -12.02 13.90
C PRO A 25 -37.30 -12.37 12.52
N THR A 26 -36.68 -11.41 11.84
CA THR A 26 -36.04 -11.58 10.53
C THR A 26 -34.84 -12.51 10.65
N ARG A 27 -34.01 -12.32 11.68
CA ARG A 27 -32.89 -13.22 12.00
C ARG A 27 -33.33 -14.65 12.28
N ARG A 28 -34.40 -14.86 13.06
CA ARG A 28 -34.95 -16.21 13.29
C ARG A 28 -35.44 -16.87 12.00
N LYS A 29 -36.12 -16.11 11.14
CA LYS A 29 -36.62 -16.60 9.85
C LYS A 29 -35.47 -16.95 8.89
N LEU A 30 -34.42 -16.13 8.85
CA LEU A 30 -33.18 -16.41 8.11
C LEU A 30 -32.52 -17.69 8.63
N MET A 31 -32.27 -17.80 9.94
CA MET A 31 -31.65 -19.00 10.52
C MET A 31 -32.47 -20.27 10.29
N ARG A 32 -33.81 -20.16 10.32
CA ARG A 32 -34.71 -21.26 9.99
C ARG A 32 -34.55 -21.68 8.52
N ARG A 33 -34.53 -20.73 7.58
CA ARG A 33 -34.28 -20.99 6.15
C ARG A 33 -32.92 -21.63 5.91
N LEU A 34 -31.86 -21.11 6.52
CA LEU A 34 -30.51 -21.67 6.41
C LEU A 34 -30.42 -23.12 6.93
N ARG A 35 -31.24 -23.47 7.93
CA ARG A 35 -31.33 -24.82 8.47
C ARG A 35 -32.17 -25.75 7.58
N GLU A 36 -33.23 -25.24 6.98
CA GLU A 36 -34.15 -25.99 6.10
C GLU A 36 -33.59 -26.18 4.68
N THR A 37 -32.82 -25.22 4.18
CA THR A 37 -32.10 -25.29 2.90
C THR A 37 -30.60 -25.05 3.14
N PRO A 38 -29.88 -26.07 3.65
CA PRO A 38 -28.44 -25.97 3.79
C PRO A 38 -27.84 -25.74 2.40
N PHE A 39 -27.01 -24.71 2.28
CA PHE A 39 -26.22 -24.51 1.06
C PHE A 39 -25.46 -25.81 0.77
N LYS A 40 -25.55 -26.30 -0.47
CA LYS A 40 -24.70 -27.40 -0.91
C LYS A 40 -23.26 -26.94 -0.72
N ARG A 41 -22.54 -27.53 0.24
CA ARG A 41 -21.09 -27.37 0.33
C ARG A 41 -20.55 -27.73 -1.05
N ARG A 42 -19.80 -26.82 -1.67
CA ARG A 42 -19.18 -27.06 -2.98
C ARG A 42 -18.48 -28.42 -2.90
N GLN A 43 -18.80 -29.32 -3.83
CA GLN A 43 -18.16 -30.63 -3.89
C GLN A 43 -16.65 -30.41 -3.97
N SER A 44 -15.88 -31.15 -3.18
CA SER A 44 -14.41 -31.08 -3.14
C SER A 44 -13.73 -31.65 -4.40
N GLY A 45 -14.49 -31.80 -5.49
CA GLY A 45 -14.06 -32.42 -6.74
C GLY A 45 -14.20 -31.45 -7.90
N SER A 46 -13.55 -31.80 -9.00
CA SER A 46 -13.70 -31.06 -10.24
C SER A 46 -15.17 -31.11 -10.70
N PRO A 47 -15.70 -30.01 -11.25
CA PRO A 47 -17.04 -30.00 -11.83
C PRO A 47 -17.16 -30.75 -13.17
N TYR A 48 -16.04 -31.27 -13.68
CA TYR A 48 -15.92 -31.85 -15.03
C TYR A 48 -15.81 -33.37 -14.96
N GLU A 49 -16.10 -34.03 -16.08
CA GLU A 49 -16.01 -35.49 -16.16
C GLU A 49 -14.58 -35.97 -15.84
N PRO A 50 -14.42 -36.98 -14.98
CA PRO A 50 -13.10 -37.48 -14.59
C PRO A 50 -12.28 -37.93 -15.80
N GLY A 51 -11.07 -37.38 -15.95
CA GLY A 51 -10.17 -37.67 -17.06
C GLY A 51 -10.37 -36.80 -18.30
N SER A 52 -11.39 -35.94 -18.32
CA SER A 52 -11.52 -34.90 -19.35
C SER A 52 -10.38 -33.89 -19.28
N GLU A 53 -10.05 -33.24 -20.40
CA GLU A 53 -9.02 -32.19 -20.43
C GLU A 53 -9.33 -31.05 -19.46
N LEU A 54 -10.61 -30.71 -19.31
CA LEU A 54 -11.09 -29.67 -18.38
C LEU A 54 -10.94 -30.10 -16.91
N ASP A 55 -11.15 -31.38 -16.59
CA ASP A 55 -10.89 -31.94 -15.26
C ASP A 55 -9.41 -31.87 -14.90
N VAL A 56 -8.53 -32.28 -15.83
CA VAL A 56 -7.07 -32.20 -15.65
C VAL A 56 -6.62 -30.75 -15.47
N ALA A 57 -7.11 -29.84 -16.32
CA ALA A 57 -6.80 -28.41 -16.22
C ALA A 57 -7.28 -27.82 -14.88
N TRP A 58 -8.50 -28.14 -14.45
CA TRP A 58 -9.06 -27.70 -13.17
C TRP A 58 -8.22 -28.16 -11.99
N ARG A 59 -7.86 -29.45 -11.93
CA ARG A 59 -7.02 -29.98 -10.84
C ARG A 59 -5.66 -29.30 -10.80
N SER A 60 -5.04 -29.09 -11.96
CA SER A 60 -3.75 -28.37 -12.04
C SER A 60 -3.85 -26.92 -11.57
N ALA A 61 -4.98 -26.25 -11.84
CA ALA A 61 -5.22 -24.88 -11.40
C ALA A 61 -5.45 -24.81 -9.88
N VAL A 62 -6.21 -25.76 -9.32
CA VAL A 62 -6.42 -25.90 -7.88
C VAL A 62 -5.09 -26.18 -7.19
N GLU A 63 -4.30 -27.14 -7.66
CA GLU A 63 -2.99 -27.47 -7.10
C GLU A 63 -2.05 -26.24 -7.12
N LYS A 64 -2.01 -25.49 -8.23
CA LYS A 64 -1.24 -24.24 -8.31
C LYS A 64 -1.73 -23.18 -7.31
N SER A 65 -3.04 -23.05 -7.14
CA SER A 65 -3.64 -22.11 -6.19
C SER A 65 -3.32 -22.51 -4.74
N GLU A 66 -3.45 -23.79 -4.41
CA GLU A 66 -3.10 -24.34 -3.10
C GLU A 66 -1.62 -24.17 -2.81
N ALA A 67 -0.75 -24.50 -3.75
CA ALA A 67 0.69 -24.30 -3.64
C ALA A 67 1.04 -22.82 -3.43
N ARG A 68 0.39 -21.90 -4.17
CA ARG A 68 0.56 -20.46 -3.97
C ARG A 68 0.09 -20.02 -2.59
N SER A 69 -1.06 -20.53 -2.12
CA SER A 69 -1.58 -20.22 -0.79
C SER A 69 -0.68 -20.74 0.33
N ALA A 70 -0.09 -21.93 0.15
CA ALA A 70 0.85 -22.53 1.09
C ALA A 70 2.16 -21.73 1.13
N ALA A 71 2.68 -21.31 -0.03
CA ALA A 71 3.85 -20.45 -0.13
C ALA A 71 3.60 -19.07 0.52
N GLU A 72 2.41 -18.49 0.35
CA GLU A 72 2.05 -17.23 1.00
C GLU A 72 1.95 -17.38 2.51
N LYS A 73 1.31 -18.46 3.01
CA LYS A 73 1.27 -18.77 4.45
C LYS A 73 2.68 -18.95 5.02
N ALA A 74 3.57 -19.64 4.32
CA ALA A 74 4.96 -19.81 4.72
C ALA A 74 5.70 -18.45 4.77
N ARG A 75 5.50 -17.58 3.78
CA ARG A 75 6.06 -16.21 3.79
C ARG A 75 5.54 -15.38 4.95
N ARG A 76 4.23 -15.42 5.22
CA ARG A 76 3.63 -14.71 6.37
C ARG A 76 4.19 -15.23 7.69
N ALA A 77 4.32 -16.54 7.85
CA ALA A 77 4.93 -17.15 9.03
C ALA A 77 6.40 -16.72 9.21
N ALA A 78 7.16 -16.62 8.12
CA ALA A 78 8.55 -16.16 8.16
C ALA A 78 8.68 -14.67 8.53
N LEU A 79 7.73 -13.83 8.09
CA LEU A 79 7.71 -12.38 8.39
C LEU A 79 7.14 -12.06 9.77
N ALA A 80 6.30 -12.92 10.34
CA ALA A 80 5.64 -12.73 11.64
C ALA A 80 6.56 -12.20 12.77
N PRO A 81 7.77 -12.75 13.01
CA PRO A 81 8.64 -12.22 14.06
C PRO A 81 9.11 -10.78 13.77
N ALA A 82 9.44 -10.46 12.52
CA ALA A 82 9.84 -9.11 12.12
C ALA A 82 8.67 -8.12 12.21
N VAL A 83 7.45 -8.55 11.88
CA VAL A 83 6.22 -7.77 12.04
C VAL A 83 5.99 -7.45 13.51
N ALA A 84 6.06 -8.46 14.39
CA ALA A 84 5.87 -8.27 15.83
C ALA A 84 6.92 -7.31 16.42
N SER A 85 8.19 -7.45 16.02
CA SER A 85 9.27 -6.52 16.41
C SER A 85 8.97 -5.10 15.95
N LEU A 86 8.54 -4.93 14.69
CA LEU A 86 8.27 -3.61 14.12
C LEU A 86 7.08 -2.92 14.81
N LEU A 87 6.02 -3.66 15.11
CA LEU A 87 4.87 -3.13 15.85
C LEU A 87 5.26 -2.70 17.26
N ALA A 88 6.10 -3.49 17.95
CA ALA A 88 6.62 -3.13 19.26
C ALA A 88 7.49 -1.86 19.21
N ASP A 89 8.37 -1.75 18.22
CA ASP A 89 9.25 -0.58 18.04
C ASP A 89 8.46 0.67 17.65
N ALA A 90 7.42 0.52 16.82
CA ALA A 90 6.51 1.61 16.47
C ALA A 90 5.70 2.09 17.67
N ALA A 91 5.22 1.17 18.53
CA ALA A 91 4.56 1.53 19.78
C ALA A 91 5.48 2.31 20.73
N LEU A 92 6.76 1.93 20.85
CA LEU A 92 7.77 2.69 21.60
C LEU A 92 7.95 4.11 21.03
N CYS A 93 7.89 4.25 19.71
CA CYS A 93 7.97 5.54 19.02
C CYS A 93 6.64 6.31 19.00
N SER A 94 5.57 5.82 19.65
CA SER A 94 4.22 6.39 19.63
C SER A 94 3.64 6.55 18.22
N VAL A 95 3.95 5.60 17.33
CA VAL A 95 3.42 5.54 15.96
C VAL A 95 2.46 4.36 15.87
N GLU A 96 1.19 4.65 15.60
CA GLU A 96 0.17 3.63 15.37
C GLU A 96 0.30 3.11 13.94
N ILE A 97 0.69 1.85 13.79
CA ILE A 97 0.75 1.15 12.50
C ILE A 97 -0.04 -0.16 12.57
N SER A 98 -0.76 -0.46 11.49
CA SER A 98 -1.46 -1.74 11.37
C SER A 98 -0.51 -2.87 10.93
N GLU A 99 -0.92 -4.12 11.13
CA GLU A 99 -0.15 -5.29 10.67
C GLU A 99 0.10 -5.27 9.15
N ILE A 100 -0.90 -4.84 8.37
CA ILE A 100 -0.80 -4.72 6.91
C ILE A 100 0.23 -3.66 6.52
N GLN A 101 0.27 -2.55 7.25
CA GLN A 101 1.27 -1.50 7.05
C GLN A 101 2.66 -1.99 7.44
N ALA A 102 2.79 -2.73 8.54
CA ALA A 102 4.05 -3.34 8.98
C ALA A 102 4.62 -4.31 7.94
N VAL A 103 3.79 -5.20 7.39
CA VAL A 103 4.19 -6.09 6.28
C VAL A 103 4.64 -5.28 5.07
N SER A 104 3.88 -4.25 4.69
CA SER A 104 4.22 -3.39 3.56
C SER A 104 5.57 -2.67 3.75
N LEU A 105 5.86 -2.18 4.96
CA LEU A 105 7.12 -1.56 5.32
C LEU A 105 8.29 -2.55 5.25
N LEU A 106 8.11 -3.79 5.72
CA LEU A 106 9.11 -4.86 5.62
C LEU A 106 9.40 -5.28 4.16
N MET A 107 8.42 -5.11 3.27
CA MET A 107 8.61 -5.31 1.83
C MET A 107 9.29 -4.11 1.13
N GLY A 108 9.67 -3.06 1.87
CA GLY A 108 10.40 -1.90 1.37
C GLY A 108 9.53 -0.67 1.07
N SER A 109 8.24 -0.72 1.37
CA SER A 109 7.37 0.46 1.29
C SER A 109 7.77 1.53 2.31
N ARG A 110 7.20 2.72 2.16
CA ARG A 110 7.44 3.87 3.03
C ARG A 110 6.09 4.37 3.53
N LEU A 111 6.06 4.84 4.77
CA LEU A 111 4.88 5.43 5.39
C LEU A 111 5.20 6.87 5.78
N GLU A 112 4.33 7.81 5.45
CA GLU A 112 4.51 9.21 5.81
C GLU A 112 3.45 9.64 6.83
N ILE A 113 3.90 10.10 7.99
CA ILE A 113 3.03 10.57 9.08
C ILE A 113 3.66 11.84 9.65
N GLY A 114 2.89 12.94 9.66
CA GLY A 114 3.33 14.20 10.26
C GLY A 114 4.65 14.76 9.70
N GLY A 115 4.88 14.65 8.38
CA GLY A 115 6.10 15.14 7.72
C GLY A 115 7.36 14.32 8.02
N LYS A 116 7.22 13.13 8.61
CA LYS A 116 8.30 12.16 8.81
C LYS A 116 8.04 10.94 7.93
N VAL A 117 9.09 10.44 7.30
CA VAL A 117 9.05 9.20 6.52
C VAL A 117 9.57 8.05 7.38
N TYR A 118 8.74 7.04 7.51
CA TYR A 118 9.02 5.79 8.21
C TYR A 118 9.31 4.68 7.21
N ARG A 119 10.33 3.89 7.51
CA ARG A 119 10.72 2.67 6.78
C ARG A 119 11.00 1.56 7.77
N ALA A 120 10.95 0.31 7.35
CA ALA A 120 11.41 -0.80 8.19
C ALA A 120 12.77 -1.32 7.70
N SER A 121 13.60 -1.75 8.65
CA SER A 121 14.72 -2.65 8.40
C SER A 121 14.20 -4.07 8.17
N ALA A 122 14.96 -4.90 7.44
CA ALA A 122 14.66 -6.31 7.27
C ALA A 122 14.53 -7.08 8.61
N GLY A 123 15.17 -6.57 9.68
CA GLY A 123 15.08 -7.13 11.03
C GLY A 123 13.89 -6.64 11.87
N GLY A 124 12.97 -5.84 11.32
CA GLY A 124 11.81 -5.34 12.08
C GLY A 124 12.08 -4.15 12.97
N GLN A 125 13.05 -3.30 12.60
CA GLN A 125 13.32 -2.02 13.27
C GLN A 125 12.71 -0.88 12.46
N LEU A 126 12.14 0.12 13.14
CA LEU A 126 11.56 1.31 12.54
C LEU A 126 12.65 2.35 12.27
N ILE A 127 12.93 2.58 11.00
CA ILE A 127 13.88 3.59 10.54
C ILE A 127 13.10 4.85 10.22
N THR A 128 13.36 5.92 10.97
CA THR A 128 12.79 7.24 10.71
C THR A 128 13.75 8.07 9.88
N ARG A 129 13.23 8.73 8.84
CA ARG A 129 13.92 9.77 8.10
C ARG A 129 13.06 11.02 8.18
N GLN A 130 13.59 12.07 8.82
CA GLN A 130 13.03 13.40 8.66
C GLN A 130 13.12 13.75 7.16
N LEU A 131 11.99 14.15 6.58
CA LEU A 131 12.04 14.85 5.30
C LEU A 131 12.95 16.08 5.49
N PRO A 132 13.85 16.36 4.55
CA PRO A 132 14.55 17.63 4.56
C PRO A 132 13.47 18.71 4.56
N ASP A 133 13.42 19.52 5.61
CA ASP A 133 12.57 20.70 5.62
C ASP A 133 12.96 21.53 4.41
N GLU A 134 12.05 21.63 3.44
CA GLU A 134 12.28 22.30 2.16
C GLU A 134 12.72 23.74 2.39
N SER A 135 12.21 24.37 3.44
CA SER A 135 12.61 25.70 3.88
C SER A 135 14.09 25.73 4.27
N ARG A 136 14.58 24.70 5.00
CA ARG A 136 16.00 24.59 5.36
C ARG A 136 16.90 24.30 4.18
N THR A 137 16.46 23.47 3.23
CA THR A 137 17.27 23.18 2.03
C THR A 137 17.35 24.39 1.11
N VAL A 138 16.23 25.09 0.91
CA VAL A 138 16.17 26.34 0.14
C VAL A 138 16.98 27.44 0.83
N ASN A 139 16.87 27.60 2.15
CA ASN A 139 17.68 28.58 2.89
C ASN A 139 19.17 28.27 2.79
N LYS A 140 19.58 27.00 2.93
CA LYS A 140 20.97 26.60 2.73
C LYS A 140 21.47 26.87 1.31
N LEU A 141 20.60 26.75 0.30
CA LEU A 141 20.94 27.12 -1.07
C LEU A 141 21.15 28.63 -1.19
N TRP A 142 20.26 29.44 -0.60
CA TRP A 142 20.41 30.89 -0.56
C TRP A 142 21.65 31.35 0.19
N ASP A 143 21.96 30.73 1.33
CA ASP A 143 23.18 30.99 2.09
C ASP A 143 24.42 30.67 1.24
N ARG A 144 24.42 29.52 0.55
CA ARG A 144 25.52 29.18 -0.37
C ARG A 144 25.64 30.16 -1.54
N LEU A 145 24.54 30.64 -2.10
CA LEU A 145 24.56 31.63 -3.19
C LEU A 145 25.08 32.97 -2.69
N ARG A 146 24.73 33.38 -1.47
CA ARG A 146 25.27 34.56 -0.80
C ARG A 146 26.76 34.44 -0.56
N ASP A 147 27.20 33.35 0.05
CA ASP A 147 28.61 33.17 0.45
C ASP A 147 29.53 33.01 -0.76
N ASN A 148 29.06 32.32 -1.81
CA ASN A 148 29.89 32.05 -2.99
C ASN A 148 29.84 33.13 -4.06
N HIS A 149 28.72 33.84 -4.18
CA HIS A 149 28.45 34.75 -5.30
C HIS A 149 27.99 36.14 -4.85
N GLY A 150 27.92 36.41 -3.54
CA GLY A 150 27.50 37.70 -2.98
C GLY A 150 26.02 38.02 -3.22
N ILE A 151 25.22 37.02 -3.58
CA ILE A 151 23.82 37.18 -3.97
C ILE A 151 22.96 37.36 -2.71
N ASP A 152 22.18 38.44 -2.66
CA ASP A 152 21.22 38.63 -1.59
C ASP A 152 19.79 38.33 -2.08
N ALA A 153 19.25 37.21 -1.61
CA ALA A 153 17.90 36.75 -1.95
C ALA A 153 16.82 37.82 -1.67
N THR A 154 17.05 38.69 -0.68
CA THR A 154 16.13 39.78 -0.34
C THR A 154 16.15 40.91 -1.37
N ARG A 155 17.30 41.15 -2.01
CA ARG A 155 17.47 42.14 -3.07
C ARG A 155 17.04 41.65 -4.43
N LEU A 156 16.97 40.34 -4.65
CA LEU A 156 16.55 39.75 -5.92
C LEU A 156 15.17 40.25 -6.39
N ARG A 157 14.28 40.59 -5.46
CA ARG A 157 12.95 41.16 -5.77
C ARG A 157 13.00 42.61 -6.28
N PHE A 158 14.04 43.36 -5.93
CA PHE A 158 14.17 44.78 -6.23
C PHE A 158 15.19 45.07 -7.33
N ASP A 159 16.17 44.18 -7.52
CA ASP A 159 17.16 44.25 -8.58
C ASP A 159 17.52 42.84 -9.11
N PRO A 160 16.62 42.19 -9.87
CA PRO A 160 16.86 40.85 -10.39
C PRO A 160 18.01 40.81 -11.40
N VAL A 161 18.22 41.89 -12.16
CA VAL A 161 19.26 41.95 -13.20
C VAL A 161 20.64 42.13 -12.58
N GLY A 162 20.79 43.04 -11.61
CA GLY A 162 22.05 43.27 -10.93
C GLY A 162 22.51 42.07 -10.11
N GLU A 163 21.60 41.37 -9.42
CA GLU A 163 21.94 40.12 -8.71
C GLU A 163 22.32 38.98 -9.68
N TYR A 164 21.69 38.89 -10.86
CA TYR A 164 22.08 37.91 -11.88
C TYR A 164 23.48 38.18 -12.47
N GLN A 165 23.82 39.46 -12.70
CA GLN A 165 25.16 39.84 -13.16
C GLN A 165 26.26 39.46 -12.17
N LYS A 166 26.01 39.59 -10.86
CA LYS A 166 26.95 39.12 -9.82
C LYS A 166 27.19 37.62 -9.89
N MET A 167 26.13 36.85 -10.16
CA MET A 167 26.21 35.40 -10.31
C MET A 167 27.10 34.98 -11.49
N LEU A 168 26.98 35.67 -12.62
CA LEU A 168 27.82 35.44 -13.80
C LEU A 168 29.29 35.82 -13.55
N ALA A 169 29.54 37.00 -12.96
CA ALA A 169 30.90 37.45 -12.65
C ALA A 169 31.64 36.52 -11.66
N GLY A 170 30.90 35.94 -10.70
CA GLY A 170 31.43 34.94 -9.77
C GLY A 170 31.70 33.56 -10.40
N ALA A 171 31.04 33.22 -11.52
CA ALA A 171 31.28 31.99 -12.26
C ALA A 171 32.51 32.11 -13.20
N GLU A 172 32.68 33.27 -13.84
CA GLU A 172 33.81 33.54 -14.74
C GLU A 172 35.15 33.63 -14.01
N SER A 173 35.17 34.10 -12.76
CA SER A 173 36.40 34.21 -11.94
C SER A 173 36.94 32.87 -11.43
N ARG A 174 36.18 31.76 -11.56
CA ARG A 174 36.57 30.41 -11.10
C ARG A 174 37.11 29.51 -12.21
N HIS A 175 37.07 29.93 -13.46
CA HIS A 175 37.78 29.23 -14.53
C HIS A 175 39.24 29.75 -14.57
N PRO A 176 40.25 28.94 -14.19
CA PRO A 176 41.61 29.31 -14.47
C PRO A 176 41.76 29.36 -15.99
N LYS A 177 42.26 30.48 -16.50
CA LYS A 177 42.77 30.54 -17.88
C LYS A 177 43.90 29.50 -17.97
N GLU A 178 43.68 28.49 -18.81
CA GLU A 178 44.73 27.54 -19.24
C GLU A 178 45.94 28.28 -19.84
#